data_AF-J9E8D8-F1
#
_entry.id   AF-J9E8D8-F1
#
_cell.length_a   1.000
_cell.length_b   1.000
_cell.length_c   1.000
_cell.angle_alpha   90.00
_cell.angle_beta   90.00
_cell.angle_gamma   90.00
#
_symmetry.space_group_name_H-M   'P 1'
#
loop_
_entity.id
_entity.type
_entity.pdbx_description
1 polymer ?
#
loop_
_entity_poly.entity_id
_entity_poly.type
_entity_poly.pdbx_seq_one_letter_code
_entity_poly.pdbx_strand_id
1 'polypeptide(L)'
;MSKKRKAVQDGIFKAELNNFLMKELAEDGYSGVEVRRTPARAEIIILATRTQSVLGERGRRIRELTSVVQKRFGFADGTVEVCYGHLPPNHSISVEVHTKSPF
;
A
#
# COMPACT_ATOMS: atom_id res chain seq x y z
N MET A 1 10.88 14.40 -18.46
CA MET A 1 10.49 14.58 -17.04
C MET A 1 11.73 14.64 -16.17
N SER A 2 11.91 15.67 -15.35
CA SER A 2 13.07 15.80 -14.44
C SER A 2 12.98 14.79 -13.30
N LYS A 3 14.13 14.23 -12.86
CA LYS A 3 14.23 13.28 -11.73
C LYS A 3 13.51 13.78 -10.46
N LYS A 4 13.57 15.09 -10.21
CA LYS A 4 12.88 15.72 -9.07
C LYS A 4 11.35 15.64 -9.19
N ARG A 5 10.80 15.90 -10.38
CA ARG A 5 9.34 15.83 -10.60
C ARG A 5 8.80 14.40 -10.47
N LYS A 6 9.58 13.41 -10.90
CA LYS A 6 9.22 11.99 -10.75
C LYS A 6 9.14 11.58 -9.27
N ALA A 7 10.14 11.95 -8.46
CA ALA A 7 10.14 11.66 -7.02
C ALA A 7 8.94 12.28 -6.29
N VAL A 8 8.55 13.51 -6.66
CA VAL A 8 7.36 14.17 -6.08
C VAL A 8 6.08 13.42 -6.46
N GLN A 9 5.93 13.02 -7.73
CA GLN A 9 4.76 12.25 -8.17
C GLN A 9 4.68 10.86 -7.51
N ASP A 10 5.82 10.19 -7.38
CA ASP A 10 5.91 8.90 -6.68
C ASP A 10 5.52 9.04 -5.19
N GLY A 11 5.96 10.13 -4.54
CA GLY A 11 5.59 10.44 -3.16
C GLY A 11 4.09 10.74 -2.99
N ILE A 12 3.50 11.55 -3.88
CA ILE A 12 2.06 11.84 -3.87
C ILE A 12 1.26 10.55 -4.04
N PHE A 13 1.65 9.71 -5.00
CA PHE A 13 1.00 8.42 -5.21
C PHE A 13 1.07 7.53 -3.97
N LYS A 14 2.25 7.40 -3.35
CA LYS A 14 2.42 6.59 -2.14
C LYS A 14 1.55 7.13 -0.99
N ALA A 15 1.49 8.44 -0.81
CA ALA A 15 0.67 9.06 0.23
C ALA A 15 -0.84 8.83 0.00
N GLU A 16 -1.31 8.96 -1.24
CA GLU A 16 -2.70 8.70 -1.59
C GLU A 16 -3.07 7.23 -1.36
N LEU A 17 -2.21 6.31 -1.82
CA LEU A 17 -2.40 4.87 -1.62
C LEU A 17 -2.40 4.50 -0.14
N ASN A 18 -1.47 5.06 0.65
CA ASN A 18 -1.40 4.84 2.09
C ASN A 18 -2.70 5.30 2.79
N ASN A 19 -3.20 6.48 2.47
CA ASN A 19 -4.44 7.00 3.05
C ASN A 19 -5.68 6.18 2.66
N PHE A 20 -5.71 5.65 1.43
CA PHE A 20 -6.76 4.74 1.00
C PHE A 20 -6.72 3.42 1.78
N LEU A 21 -5.57 2.75 1.81
CA LEU A 21 -5.41 1.46 2.47
C LEU A 21 -5.57 1.55 3.98
N MET A 22 -5.10 2.63 4.61
CA MET A 22 -5.29 2.86 6.04
C MET A 22 -6.78 2.93 6.39
N LYS A 23 -7.64 3.50 5.55
CA LYS A 23 -9.08 3.55 5.79
C LYS A 23 -9.76 2.20 5.57
N GLU A 24 -9.40 1.50 4.49
CA GLU A 24 -10.03 0.23 4.14
C GLU A 24 -9.57 -0.95 5.01
N LEU A 25 -8.36 -0.88 5.55
CA LEU A 25 -7.70 -1.97 6.29
C LEU A 25 -7.34 -1.57 7.74
N ALA A 26 -7.89 -0.47 8.26
CA ALA A 26 -7.71 -0.06 9.66
C ALA A 26 -8.05 -1.22 10.63
N GLU A 27 -9.20 -1.86 10.38
CA GLU A 27 -9.70 -2.97 11.19
C GLU A 27 -8.94 -4.29 10.95
N ASP A 28 -8.09 -4.36 9.93
CA ASP A 28 -7.28 -5.53 9.58
C ASP A 28 -5.84 -5.42 10.07
N GLY A 29 -5.53 -4.37 10.85
CA GLY A 29 -4.22 -4.16 11.43
C GLY A 29 -3.17 -3.78 10.39
N TYR A 30 -3.57 -2.95 9.43
CA TYR A 30 -2.68 -2.28 8.50
C TYR A 30 -1.59 -1.49 9.23
N SER A 31 -0.35 -1.68 8.80
CA SER A 31 0.83 -1.01 9.34
C SER A 31 1.49 -0.09 8.33
N GLY A 32 1.29 -0.32 7.02
CA GLY A 32 1.94 0.47 5.98
C GLY A 32 1.89 -0.18 4.61
N VAL A 33 2.42 0.56 3.63
CA VAL A 33 2.51 0.11 2.24
C VAL A 33 3.90 0.39 1.67
N GLU A 34 4.44 -0.60 1.01
CA GLU A 34 5.64 -0.47 0.19
C GLU A 34 5.25 -0.55 -1.29
N VAL A 35 5.82 0.34 -2.10
CA VAL A 35 5.52 0.41 -3.54
C VAL A 35 6.83 0.22 -4.29
N ARG A 36 6.92 -0.86 -5.06
CA ARG A 36 8.06 -1.14 -5.94
C ARG A 36 7.63 -0.93 -7.38
N ARG A 37 8.10 0.15 -8.00
CA ARG A 37 7.80 0.47 -9.41
C ARG A 37 8.96 0.03 -10.29
N THR A 38 8.67 -0.91 -11.19
CA THR A 38 9.52 -1.20 -12.34
C THR A 38 8.88 -0.60 -13.61
N PRO A 39 9.63 -0.40 -14.70
CA PRO A 39 9.06 0.08 -15.96
C PRO A 39 7.96 -0.82 -16.53
N ALA A 40 7.97 -2.12 -16.18
CA ALA A 40 7.02 -3.11 -16.68
C ALA A 40 5.85 -3.38 -15.71
N ARG A 41 6.08 -3.29 -14.40
CA ARG A 41 5.10 -3.64 -13.37
C ARG A 41 5.27 -2.80 -12.10
N ALA A 42 4.16 -2.45 -11.46
CA ALA A 42 4.12 -1.91 -10.11
C ALA A 42 3.68 -3.00 -9.13
N GLU A 43 4.48 -3.24 -8.11
CA GLU A 43 4.16 -4.12 -6.99
C GLU A 43 3.79 -3.26 -5.78
N ILE A 44 2.63 -3.54 -5.20
CA ILE A 44 2.13 -2.89 -3.99
C ILE A 44 2.13 -3.94 -2.89
N ILE A 45 2.94 -3.73 -1.86
CA ILE A 45 3.09 -4.67 -0.75
C ILE A 45 2.43 -4.04 0.46
N ILE A 46 1.32 -4.64 0.88
CA ILE A 46 0.57 -4.25 2.07
C ILE A 46 1.20 -4.92 3.29
N LEU A 47 1.64 -4.11 4.25
CA LEU A 47 2.15 -4.58 5.53
C LEU A 47 1.00 -4.57 6.53
N ALA A 48 0.60 -5.75 7.00
CA ALA A 48 -0.47 -5.89 7.97
C ALA A 48 -0.15 -7.03 8.95
N THR A 49 -0.66 -6.88 10.17
CA THR A 49 -0.55 -7.91 11.20
C THR A 49 -1.50 -9.08 10.95
N ARG A 50 -2.71 -8.83 10.40
CA ARG A 50 -3.71 -9.86 10.06
C ARG A 50 -3.82 -10.05 8.55
N THR A 51 -2.82 -10.68 7.94
CA THR A 51 -2.77 -10.94 6.48
C THR A 51 -3.99 -11.75 5.98
N GLN A 52 -4.52 -12.67 6.80
CA GLN A 52 -5.71 -13.46 6.45
C GLN A 52 -6.97 -12.59 6.25
N SER A 53 -7.14 -11.54 7.07
CA SER A 53 -8.28 -10.64 6.94
C SER A 53 -8.18 -9.74 5.71
N VAL A 54 -6.94 -9.36 5.34
CA VAL A 54 -6.64 -8.59 4.11
C VAL A 54 -6.89 -9.43 2.85
N LEU A 55 -6.53 -10.72 2.88
CA LEU A 55 -6.89 -11.68 1.82
C LEU A 55 -8.40 -11.82 1.67
N GLY A 56 -9.11 -11.90 2.80
CA GLY A 56 -10.54 -12.24 2.86
C GLY A 56 -10.82 -13.69 2.46
N GLU A 57 -12.10 -14.05 2.40
CA GLU A 57 -12.52 -15.40 2.03
C GLU A 57 -12.05 -15.75 0.60
N ARG A 58 -11.22 -16.79 0.48
CA ARG A 58 -10.67 -17.28 -0.79
C ARG A 58 -9.96 -16.19 -1.63
N GLY A 59 -9.40 -15.16 -0.99
CA GLY A 59 -8.71 -14.07 -1.70
C GLY A 59 -9.66 -13.10 -2.41
N ARG A 60 -10.95 -13.03 -2.03
CA ARG A 60 -11.91 -12.10 -2.62
C ARG A 60 -11.48 -10.64 -2.39
N ARG A 61 -11.12 -10.30 -1.16
CA ARG A 61 -10.84 -8.91 -0.74
C ARG A 61 -9.59 -8.36 -1.43
N ILE A 62 -8.54 -9.17 -1.56
CA ILE A 62 -7.33 -8.75 -2.29
C ILE A 62 -7.59 -8.51 -3.78
N ARG A 63 -8.47 -9.29 -4.41
CA ARG A 63 -8.86 -9.10 -5.83
C ARG A 63 -9.66 -7.81 -5.99
N GLU A 64 -10.61 -7.54 -5.11
CA GLU A 64 -11.39 -6.30 -5.09
C GLU A 64 -10.48 -5.08 -4.90
N LEU A 65 -9.57 -5.13 -3.92
CA LEU A 65 -8.57 -4.08 -3.70
C LEU A 65 -7.71 -3.84 -4.94
N THR A 66 -7.25 -4.92 -5.58
CA THR A 66 -6.48 -4.83 -6.84
C THR A 66 -7.27 -4.12 -7.93
N SER A 67 -8.55 -4.48 -8.12
CA SER A 67 -9.41 -3.84 -9.12
C SER A 67 -9.71 -2.37 -8.81
N VAL A 68 -9.88 -2.01 -7.53
CA VAL A 68 -10.07 -0.61 -7.12
C VAL A 68 -8.81 0.20 -7.37
N VAL A 69 -7.64 -0.33 -7.02
CA VAL A 69 -6.34 0.32 -7.26
C VAL A 69 -6.08 0.49 -8.76
N GLN A 70 -6.37 -0.54 -9.57
CA GLN A 70 -6.27 -0.45 -11.03
C GLN A 70 -7.10 0.70 -11.59
N LYS A 71 -8.39 0.76 -11.25
CA LYS A 71 -9.30 1.78 -11.76
C LYS A 71 -8.99 3.18 -11.24
N ARG A 72 -8.67 3.32 -9.95
CA ARG A 72 -8.45 4.61 -9.30
C ARG A 72 -7.16 5.28 -9.75
N PHE A 73 -6.12 4.50 -10.01
CA PHE A 73 -4.80 5.03 -10.39
C PHE A 73 -4.48 4.84 -11.88
N GLY A 74 -5.40 4.29 -12.68
CA GLY A 74 -5.26 4.17 -14.13
C GLY A 74 -4.18 3.18 -14.58
N PHE A 75 -3.94 2.11 -13.81
CA PHE A 75 -3.03 1.04 -14.23
C PHE A 75 -3.68 0.19 -15.32
N ALA A 76 -2.89 -0.24 -16.30
CA ALA A 76 -3.35 -1.23 -17.27
C ALA A 76 -3.47 -2.61 -16.62
N ASP A 77 -4.34 -3.45 -17.17
CA ASP A 77 -4.57 -4.79 -16.66
C ASP A 77 -3.25 -5.60 -16.58
N GLY A 78 -3.00 -6.22 -15.43
CA GLY A 78 -1.79 -7.04 -15.20
C GLY A 78 -0.49 -6.26 -14.97
N THR A 79 -0.52 -4.92 -15.02
CA THR A 79 0.65 -4.07 -14.72
C THR A 79 0.79 -3.71 -13.25
N VAL A 80 -0.24 -4.00 -12.44
CA VAL A 80 -0.20 -3.82 -10.99
C VAL A 80 -0.52 -5.13 -10.30
N GLU A 81 0.28 -5.44 -9.30
CA GLU A 81 0.13 -6.61 -8.44
C GLU A 81 0.07 -6.15 -6.98
N VAL A 82 -0.94 -6.61 -6.25
CA VAL A 82 -1.10 -6.31 -4.83
C VAL A 82 -0.77 -7.57 -4.03
N CYS A 83 0.31 -7.49 -3.27
CA CYS A 83 0.81 -8.53 -2.40
C CYS A 83 0.67 -8.10 -0.93
N TYR A 84 0.77 -9.07 -0.01
CA TYR A 84 0.83 -8.81 1.42
C TYR A 84 2.13 -9.36 1.99
N GLY A 85 2.76 -8.59 2.86
CA GLY A 85 3.92 -9.00 3.63
C GLY A 85 3.53 -9.22 5.09
N HIS A 86 3.98 -10.32 5.67
CA HIS A 86 4.01 -10.44 7.13
C HIS A 86 5.18 -9.61 7.65
N LEU A 87 4.92 -8.74 8.63
CA LEU A 87 5.98 -8.03 9.33
C LEU A 87 6.92 -9.04 10.00
N PRO A 88 8.25 -8.99 9.79
CA PRO A 88 9.15 -9.86 10.51
C PRO A 88 9.00 -9.63 12.03
N PRO A 89 9.11 -10.69 12.85
CA PRO A 89 8.79 -10.65 14.30
C PRO A 89 9.61 -9.63 15.12
N ASN A 90 10.66 -9.03 14.55
CA ASN A 90 11.58 -8.12 15.24
C ASN A 90 11.33 -6.62 14.99
N HIS A 91 10.16 -6.23 14.46
CA HIS A 91 9.85 -4.81 14.16
C HIS A 91 9.19 -4.06 15.33
N SER A 92 9.59 -4.33 16.57
CA SER A 92 9.13 -3.60 17.76
C SER A 92 9.74 -2.19 17.92
N ILE A 93 10.54 -1.71 16.96
CA ILE A 93 11.08 -0.35 16.99
C ILE A 93 11.34 0.15 15.56
N SER A 94 10.36 0.84 14.97
CA SER A 94 10.57 2.08 14.19
C SER A 94 9.25 2.66 13.67
N VAL A 95 8.72 3.61 14.46
CA VAL A 95 8.06 4.88 14.06
C VAL A 95 6.85 4.82 13.11
N GLU A 96 5.65 5.03 13.66
CA GLU A 96 4.69 6.07 13.22
C GLU A 96 3.64 6.36 14.32
N VAL A 97 4.11 6.73 15.52
CA VAL A 97 3.35 7.65 16.38
C VAL A 97 3.92 9.03 16.09
N HIS A 98 3.27 9.78 15.21
CA HIS A 98 3.25 11.24 15.26
C HIS A 98 1.99 11.74 14.54
N THR A 99 0.85 11.59 15.20
CA THR A 99 -0.25 12.52 15.01
C THR A 99 0.21 13.90 15.46
N LYS A 100 0.40 14.81 14.48
CA LYS A 100 0.35 16.29 14.58
C LYS A 100 1.20 17.01 15.66
N SER A 101 2.23 17.70 15.16
CA SER A 101 2.74 19.04 15.59
C SER A 101 1.59 20.08 15.74
N PRO A 102 1.73 21.31 16.31
CA PRO A 102 2.84 22.00 17.00
C PRO A 102 2.46 22.55 18.41
N PHE A 103 3.44 22.73 19.29
CA PHE A 103 3.69 23.88 20.19
C PHE A 103 4.89 23.56 21.09
#